data_AF-A0A3L6PJQ6-F1
#
_entry.id   AF-A0A3L6PJQ6-F1
#
_cell.length_a   1.000
_cell.length_b   1.000
_cell.length_c   1.000
_cell.angle_alpha   90.00
_cell.angle_beta   90.00
_cell.angle_gamma   90.00
#
_symmetry.space_group_name_H-M   'P 1'
#
loop_
_entity.id
_entity.type
_entity.pdbx_description
1 polymer ?
#
loop_
_entity_poly.entity_id
_entity_poly.type
_entity_poly.pdbx_seq_one_letter_code
_entity_poly.pdbx_strand_id
1 'polypeptide(L)'
;MYVKSAETVPLTVSLTSSDGLQNLASVPIMVAGKSKWIKVEEKFVAKGTDRTSRLQITSKKKGVVWFDQVSLMPADTYKGHGFREELVSMLLDLKPRFLRFPGGCYVQGGWLRNAFRWRESIGPWEERPGHFGDCWNYWTDDGLGYFEFLQLSEDLGAAPIWVFNSGLSYNDEVDTAAIAPFVKDVLDSLEFARGSANSSWGSLRAAMGHPEPFPVKYAAIGNEDCGKKFYNGNYLKFYNAIREAYPDIQLISNCDGSSGPLDHPADLYDFHVYADAKTLFSMKNTFDKTSRTGPKAFVSEYAVWKTDAGRGTLLASLAEAAFLTGLEKNSDVVEMACHAPLFVNDDIEKKVEPRRYCLQYLATLWDS
;
A
#
# COMPACT_ATOMS: atom_id res chain seq x y z
N MET A 1 -16.35 -16.47 -7.98
CA MET A 1 -16.86 -15.63 -9.09
C MET A 1 -18.38 -15.49 -9.01
N TYR A 2 -18.94 -14.48 -9.65
CA TYR A 2 -20.39 -14.35 -9.85
C TYR A 2 -20.73 -14.67 -11.30
N VAL A 3 -21.83 -15.40 -11.51
CA VAL A 3 -22.27 -15.83 -12.84
C VAL A 3 -23.79 -15.71 -12.98
N LYS A 4 -24.27 -15.34 -14.17
CA LYS A 4 -25.69 -15.43 -14.53
C LYS A 4 -25.89 -15.82 -15.99
N SER A 5 -26.98 -16.52 -16.26
CA SER A 5 -27.46 -16.80 -17.61
C SER A 5 -28.99 -16.90 -17.63
N ALA A 6 -29.60 -16.59 -18.78
CA ALA A 6 -31.02 -16.80 -19.01
C ALA A 6 -31.37 -18.28 -19.18
N GLU A 7 -30.43 -19.07 -19.69
CA GLU A 7 -30.60 -20.51 -19.87
C GLU A 7 -29.72 -21.29 -18.90
N THR A 8 -30.08 -22.55 -18.67
CA THR A 8 -29.18 -23.45 -17.96
C THR A 8 -27.97 -23.73 -18.86
N VAL A 9 -26.77 -23.41 -18.39
CA VAL A 9 -25.52 -23.54 -19.14
C VAL A 9 -24.51 -24.36 -18.33
N PRO A 10 -24.04 -25.51 -18.83
CA PRO A 10 -22.91 -26.22 -18.22
C PRO A 10 -21.61 -25.51 -18.57
N LEU A 11 -20.84 -25.12 -17.56
CA LEU A 11 -19.48 -24.60 -17.74
C LEU A 11 -18.45 -25.58 -17.18
N THR A 12 -17.22 -25.45 -17.65
CA THR A 12 -16.05 -26.07 -17.04
C THR A 12 -15.03 -24.99 -16.77
N VAL A 13 -14.72 -24.79 -15.49
CA VAL A 13 -13.65 -23.89 -15.03
C VAL A 13 -12.40 -24.73 -14.84
N SER A 14 -11.27 -24.29 -15.37
CA SER A 14 -10.03 -25.07 -15.40
C SER A 14 -8.80 -24.22 -15.19
N LEU A 15 -7.75 -24.83 -14.64
CA LEU A 15 -6.38 -24.35 -14.74
C LEU A 15 -5.72 -25.14 -15.87
N THR A 16 -5.24 -24.44 -16.89
CA THR A 16 -4.61 -25.05 -18.07
C THR A 16 -3.26 -24.41 -18.34
N SER A 17 -2.37 -25.10 -19.06
CA SER A 17 -1.14 -24.50 -19.56
C SER A 17 -1.41 -23.28 -20.46
N SER A 18 -0.38 -22.47 -20.68
CA SER A 18 -0.47 -21.25 -21.51
C SER A 18 -1.03 -21.50 -22.92
N ASP A 19 -0.79 -22.68 -23.51
CA ASP A 19 -1.35 -23.12 -24.80
C ASP A 19 -2.74 -23.77 -24.68
N GLY A 20 -3.14 -24.21 -23.49
CA GLY A 20 -4.39 -24.92 -23.22
C GLY A 20 -4.36 -26.43 -23.44
N LEU A 21 -3.21 -27.00 -23.78
CA LEU A 21 -3.09 -28.42 -24.10
C LEU A 21 -3.04 -29.28 -22.84
N GLN A 22 -2.39 -28.78 -21.78
CA GLN A 22 -2.31 -29.47 -20.50
C GLN A 22 -3.40 -28.96 -19.55
N ASN A 23 -4.20 -29.89 -19.04
CA ASN A 23 -5.16 -29.62 -17.98
C ASN A 23 -4.54 -29.93 -16.61
N LEU A 24 -4.40 -28.91 -15.77
CA LEU A 24 -3.85 -29.04 -14.42
C LEU A 24 -4.95 -29.34 -13.41
N ALA A 25 -6.10 -28.70 -13.55
CA ALA A 25 -7.29 -28.96 -12.75
C ALA A 25 -8.54 -28.50 -13.51
N SER A 26 -9.69 -29.15 -13.25
CA SER A 26 -10.99 -28.75 -13.80
C SER A 26 -12.11 -29.07 -12.83
N VAL A 27 -13.11 -28.18 -12.81
CA VAL A 27 -14.36 -28.35 -12.08
C VAL A 27 -15.54 -28.02 -13.01
N PRO A 28 -16.52 -28.92 -13.18
CA PRO A 28 -17.76 -28.61 -13.87
C PRO A 28 -18.68 -27.80 -12.96
N ILE A 29 -19.30 -26.75 -13.51
CA ILE A 29 -20.31 -25.97 -12.79
C ILE A 29 -21.57 -25.86 -13.64
N MET A 30 -22.73 -25.73 -13.00
CA MET A 30 -24.00 -25.55 -13.67
C MET A 30 -24.57 -24.16 -13.35
N VAL A 31 -24.64 -23.31 -14.37
CA VAL A 31 -25.27 -21.99 -14.24
C VAL A 31 -26.78 -22.17 -14.36
N ALA A 32 -27.54 -21.73 -13.35
CA ALA A 32 -28.99 -21.79 -13.38
C ALA A 32 -29.58 -20.78 -14.38
N GLY A 33 -30.47 -21.24 -15.27
CA GLY A 33 -31.17 -20.39 -16.25
C GLY A 33 -32.28 -19.55 -15.64
N LYS A 34 -31.92 -18.54 -14.85
CA LYS A 34 -32.88 -17.67 -14.14
C LYS A 34 -32.54 -16.18 -14.22
N SER A 35 -31.48 -15.82 -14.94
CA SER A 35 -30.96 -14.43 -15.04
C SER A 35 -30.62 -13.78 -13.70
N LYS A 36 -30.46 -14.56 -12.63
CA LYS A 36 -30.05 -14.09 -11.30
C LYS A 36 -28.56 -14.35 -11.11
N TRP A 37 -27.84 -13.37 -10.60
CA TRP A 37 -26.46 -13.54 -10.17
C TRP A 37 -26.38 -14.59 -9.06
N ILE A 38 -25.50 -15.56 -9.22
CA ILE A 38 -25.15 -16.54 -8.20
C ILE A 38 -23.64 -16.47 -7.95
N LYS A 39 -23.24 -16.53 -6.68
CA LYS A 39 -21.85 -16.73 -6.29
C LYS A 39 -21.51 -18.20 -6.47
N VAL A 40 -20.43 -18.47 -7.20
CA VAL A 40 -19.86 -19.80 -7.41
C VAL A 40 -18.45 -19.79 -6.83
N GLU A 41 -18.22 -20.73 -5.92
CA GLU A 41 -16.95 -20.93 -5.23
C GLU A 41 -16.57 -22.40 -5.36
N GLU A 42 -15.39 -22.66 -5.92
CA GLU A 42 -14.90 -24.00 -6.21
C GLU A 42 -13.42 -24.09 -5.83
N LYS A 43 -12.99 -25.26 -5.37
CA LYS A 43 -11.58 -25.54 -5.04
C LYS A 43 -10.93 -26.36 -6.14
N PHE A 44 -9.72 -25.96 -6.54
CA PHE A 44 -8.91 -26.67 -7.51
C PHE A 44 -7.81 -27.46 -6.80
N VAL A 45 -7.61 -28.72 -7.19
CA VAL A 45 -6.43 -29.50 -6.83
C VAL A 45 -5.64 -29.73 -8.12
N ALA A 46 -4.54 -28.99 -8.26
CA ALA A 46 -3.69 -29.08 -9.45
C ALA A 46 -2.93 -30.43 -9.45
N LYS A 47 -2.88 -31.07 -10.61
CA LYS A 47 -2.17 -32.34 -10.85
C LYS A 47 -0.68 -32.15 -11.20
N GLY A 48 -0.23 -30.90 -11.31
CA GLY A 48 1.14 -30.56 -11.66
C GLY A 48 1.38 -29.05 -11.55
N THR A 49 2.65 -28.66 -11.67
CA THR A 49 3.09 -27.27 -11.58
C THR A 49 3.31 -26.69 -12.98
N ASP A 50 2.69 -25.55 -13.26
CA ASP A 50 2.96 -24.74 -14.46
C ASP A 50 2.86 -23.25 -14.10
N ARG A 51 3.99 -22.54 -14.20
CA ARG A 51 4.13 -21.12 -13.87
C ARG A 51 3.54 -20.19 -14.93
N THR A 52 3.20 -20.72 -16.10
CA THR A 52 2.59 -19.99 -17.21
C THR A 52 1.12 -20.36 -17.41
N SER A 53 0.53 -21.03 -16.42
CA SER A 53 -0.87 -21.47 -16.48
C SER A 53 -1.86 -20.31 -16.54
N ARG A 54 -3.07 -20.62 -16.99
CA ARG A 54 -4.19 -19.68 -17.12
C ARG A 54 -5.48 -20.28 -16.54
N LEU A 55 -6.31 -19.41 -15.99
CA LEU A 55 -7.71 -19.73 -15.69
C LEU A 55 -8.50 -19.77 -17.01
N GLN A 56 -9.22 -20.86 -17.26
CA GLN A 56 -10.03 -21.06 -18.45
C GLN A 56 -11.46 -21.40 -18.06
N ILE A 57 -12.44 -20.71 -18.66
CA ILE A 57 -13.87 -21.00 -18.51
C ILE A 57 -14.41 -21.39 -19.89
N THR A 58 -14.95 -22.60 -20.01
CA THR A 58 -15.48 -23.12 -21.28
C THR A 58 -16.91 -23.61 -21.13
N SER A 59 -17.64 -23.69 -22.24
CA SER A 59 -18.97 -24.29 -22.32
C SER A 59 -19.06 -25.20 -23.55
N LYS A 60 -19.76 -26.33 -23.42
CA LYS A 60 -20.14 -27.16 -24.59
C LYS A 60 -21.44 -26.69 -25.23
N LYS A 61 -22.17 -25.80 -24.58
CA LYS A 61 -23.46 -25.25 -25.02
C LYS A 61 -23.25 -23.83 -25.54
N LYS A 62 -23.80 -23.53 -26.73
CA LYS A 62 -23.90 -22.16 -27.24
C LYS A 62 -24.89 -21.36 -26.39
N GLY A 63 -24.55 -20.13 -26.04
CA GLY A 63 -25.41 -19.27 -25.24
C GLY A 63 -24.69 -18.01 -24.77
N VAL A 64 -25.41 -17.19 -23.99
CA VAL A 64 -24.86 -15.99 -23.35
C VAL A 64 -24.73 -16.24 -21.86
N VAL A 65 -23.54 -16.00 -21.33
CA VAL A 65 -23.24 -16.08 -19.90
C VAL A 65 -22.53 -14.80 -19.50
N TRP A 66 -22.98 -14.20 -18.40
CA TRP A 66 -22.34 -13.03 -17.81
C TRP A 66 -21.50 -13.49 -16.62
N PHE A 67 -20.30 -12.95 -16.51
CA PHE A 67 -19.39 -13.17 -15.40
C PHE A 67 -19.09 -11.84 -14.73
N ASP A 68 -18.87 -11.89 -13.43
CA ASP A 68 -18.42 -10.77 -12.63
C ASP A 68 -17.52 -11.27 -11.50
N GLN A 69 -16.64 -10.40 -10.99
CA GLN A 69 -15.80 -10.66 -9.81
C GLN A 69 -15.10 -12.05 -9.88
N VAL A 70 -14.41 -12.31 -11.00
CA VAL A 70 -13.65 -13.56 -11.20
C VAL A 70 -12.35 -13.48 -10.41
N SER A 71 -12.22 -14.31 -9.39
CA SER A 71 -11.04 -14.40 -8.54
C SER A 71 -10.56 -15.84 -8.42
N LEU A 72 -9.24 -16.00 -8.37
CA LEU A 72 -8.52 -17.25 -8.13
C LEU A 72 -7.40 -16.95 -7.14
N MET A 73 -7.49 -17.52 -5.94
CA MET A 73 -6.48 -17.36 -4.90
C MET A 73 -5.91 -18.73 -4.51
N PRO A 74 -4.62 -18.81 -4.12
CA PRO A 74 -4.11 -19.98 -3.43
C PRO A 74 -4.88 -20.21 -2.13
N ALA A 75 -5.05 -21.47 -1.74
CA ALA A 75 -5.75 -21.81 -0.50
C ALA A 75 -4.84 -21.58 0.73
N ASP A 76 -3.55 -21.79 0.55
CA ASP A 76 -2.46 -21.55 1.46
C ASP A 76 -1.95 -20.11 1.30
N THR A 77 -2.58 -19.19 2.02
CA THR A 77 -2.11 -17.81 2.17
C THR A 77 -1.53 -17.62 3.56
N TYR A 78 -0.65 -16.63 3.73
CA TYR A 78 -0.02 -16.35 5.01
C TYR A 78 -1.06 -16.13 6.10
N LYS A 79 -1.05 -17.02 7.10
CA LYS A 79 -2.03 -17.12 8.20
C LYS A 79 -3.50 -17.18 7.77
N GLY A 80 -3.79 -17.43 6.49
CA GLY A 80 -5.14 -17.34 5.94
C GLY A 80 -5.62 -15.91 5.66
N HIS A 81 -4.75 -14.91 5.72
CA HIS A 81 -5.10 -13.48 5.55
C HIS A 81 -5.04 -13.00 4.09
N GLY A 82 -4.80 -13.89 3.12
CA GLY A 82 -4.81 -13.54 1.70
C GLY A 82 -3.45 -13.16 1.10
N PHE A 83 -2.39 -13.01 1.91
CA PHE A 83 -1.06 -12.67 1.41
C PHE A 83 -0.31 -13.88 0.84
N ARG A 84 0.58 -13.62 -0.12
CA ARG A 84 1.51 -14.62 -0.66
C ARG A 84 2.56 -14.98 0.40
N GLU A 85 2.56 -16.23 0.84
CA GLU A 85 3.44 -16.77 1.89
C GLU A 85 4.91 -16.40 1.68
N GLU A 86 5.40 -16.61 0.45
CA GLU A 86 6.80 -16.36 0.07
C GLU A 86 7.20 -14.88 0.22
N LEU A 87 6.30 -13.94 -0.12
CA LEU A 87 6.58 -12.51 -0.03
C LEU A 87 6.58 -12.07 1.42
N VAL A 88 5.60 -12.50 2.22
CA VAL A 88 5.56 -12.17 3.66
C VAL A 88 6.77 -12.78 4.39
N SER A 89 7.21 -13.98 4.01
CA SER A 89 8.42 -14.60 4.57
C SER A 89 9.66 -13.73 4.32
N MET A 90 9.83 -13.21 3.10
CA MET A 90 10.92 -12.28 2.79
C MET A 90 10.86 -11.00 3.63
N LEU A 91 9.65 -10.51 3.93
CA LEU A 91 9.47 -9.35 4.81
C LEU A 91 9.83 -9.66 6.25
N LEU A 92 9.44 -10.83 6.78
CA LEU A 92 9.81 -11.24 8.14
C LEU A 92 11.33 -11.37 8.31
N ASP A 93 12.04 -11.84 7.27
CA ASP A 93 13.50 -11.95 7.28
C ASP A 93 14.19 -10.58 7.38
N LEU A 94 13.56 -9.51 6.88
CA LEU A 94 14.04 -8.13 7.07
C LEU A 94 13.86 -7.63 8.50
N LYS A 95 12.97 -8.26 9.31
CA LYS A 95 12.60 -7.82 10.67
C LYS A 95 12.21 -6.34 10.73
N PRO A 96 11.28 -5.88 9.87
CA PRO A 96 10.89 -4.48 9.83
C PRO A 96 10.27 -4.06 11.16
N ARG A 97 10.42 -2.79 11.49
CA ARG A 97 9.86 -2.23 12.73
C ARG A 97 8.67 -1.33 12.47
N PHE A 98 8.47 -0.93 11.22
CA PHE A 98 7.29 -0.20 10.76
C PHE A 98 6.99 -0.54 9.30
N LEU A 99 5.74 -0.28 8.89
CA LEU A 99 5.25 -0.36 7.50
C LEU A 99 4.60 0.98 7.12
N ARG A 100 5.15 1.66 6.11
CA ARG A 100 4.59 2.91 5.55
C ARG A 100 3.67 2.58 4.39
N PHE A 101 2.38 2.90 4.53
CA PHE A 101 1.36 2.56 3.55
C PHE A 101 0.22 3.59 3.49
N PRO A 102 -0.57 3.63 2.40
CA PRO A 102 -0.35 2.91 1.14
C PRO A 102 0.74 3.58 0.29
N GLY A 103 1.12 4.80 0.68
CA GLY A 103 2.44 5.40 0.46
C GLY A 103 2.75 5.85 -0.96
N GLY A 104 3.67 6.81 -1.02
CA GLY A 104 4.14 7.43 -2.25
C GLY A 104 3.01 8.14 -2.99
N CYS A 105 3.23 8.37 -4.27
CA CYS A 105 2.27 9.03 -5.14
C CYS A 105 0.92 8.30 -5.28
N TYR A 106 0.81 7.02 -4.90
CA TYR A 106 -0.45 6.26 -4.91
C TYR A 106 -1.50 6.88 -3.97
N VAL A 107 -1.09 7.47 -2.84
CA VAL A 107 -2.04 8.15 -1.93
C VAL A 107 -2.60 9.45 -2.52
N GLN A 108 -1.84 10.10 -3.41
CA GLN A 108 -2.17 11.39 -4.01
C GLN A 108 -2.96 11.24 -5.31
N GLY A 109 -2.54 10.30 -6.15
CA GLY A 109 -2.90 10.25 -7.55
C GLY A 109 -2.30 11.42 -8.37
N GLY A 110 -2.35 11.27 -9.68
CA GLY A 110 -2.17 12.37 -10.62
C GLY A 110 -3.30 13.38 -10.48
N TRP A 111 -4.52 12.90 -10.28
CA TRP A 111 -5.74 13.68 -10.05
C TRP A 111 -6.45 13.18 -8.79
N LEU A 112 -7.12 14.07 -8.04
CA LEU A 112 -7.79 13.69 -6.78
C LEU A 112 -8.86 12.62 -6.95
N ARG A 113 -9.47 12.52 -8.13
CA ARG A 113 -10.42 11.45 -8.49
C ARG A 113 -9.80 10.04 -8.50
N ASN A 114 -8.47 9.97 -8.58
CA ASN A 114 -7.67 8.76 -8.64
C ASN A 114 -6.83 8.56 -7.36
N ALA A 115 -7.03 9.39 -6.34
CA ALA A 115 -6.37 9.23 -5.05
C ALA A 115 -6.96 8.03 -4.29
N PHE A 116 -6.12 7.32 -3.54
CA PHE A 116 -6.58 6.23 -2.66
C PHE A 116 -7.63 6.72 -1.65
N ARG A 117 -8.76 5.98 -1.54
CA ARG A 117 -9.85 6.24 -0.60
C ARG A 117 -10.02 5.05 0.35
N TRP A 118 -9.59 5.20 1.60
CA TRP A 118 -9.55 4.09 2.55
C TRP A 118 -10.91 3.40 2.76
N ARG A 119 -12.02 4.15 2.77
CA ARG A 119 -13.38 3.60 2.91
C ARG A 119 -13.80 2.72 1.75
N GLU A 120 -13.31 3.03 0.55
CA GLU A 120 -13.60 2.26 -0.66
C GLU A 120 -12.74 0.99 -0.72
N SER A 121 -11.74 0.88 0.17
CA SER A 121 -10.82 -0.25 0.28
C SER A 121 -11.13 -1.19 1.47
N ILE A 122 -12.28 -1.07 2.13
CA ILE A 122 -12.70 -1.96 3.23
C ILE A 122 -14.02 -2.64 2.91
N GLY A 123 -14.40 -3.64 3.72
CA GLY A 123 -15.56 -4.48 3.45
C GLY A 123 -15.29 -5.57 2.41
N PRO A 124 -16.35 -6.24 1.91
CA PRO A 124 -16.23 -7.31 0.93
C PRO A 124 -15.48 -6.85 -0.33
N TRP A 125 -14.46 -7.60 -0.74
CA TRP A 125 -13.62 -7.22 -1.89
C TRP A 125 -14.43 -7.05 -3.17
N GLU A 126 -15.45 -7.89 -3.37
CA GLU A 126 -16.32 -7.84 -4.55
C GLU A 126 -17.19 -6.58 -4.67
N GLU A 127 -17.25 -5.77 -3.59
CA GLU A 127 -17.98 -4.50 -3.54
C GLU A 127 -17.05 -3.28 -3.62
N ARG A 128 -15.72 -3.49 -3.61
CA ARG A 128 -14.74 -2.42 -3.71
C ARG A 128 -14.66 -1.93 -5.17
N PRO A 129 -14.79 -0.61 -5.44
CA PRO A 129 -14.76 -0.10 -6.79
C PRO A 129 -13.38 -0.17 -7.43
N GLY A 130 -12.32 -0.21 -6.61
CA GLY A 130 -10.96 0.04 -7.06
C GLY A 130 -10.79 1.46 -7.60
N HIS A 131 -9.63 1.74 -8.16
CA HIS A 131 -9.40 2.98 -8.91
C HIS A 131 -8.27 2.84 -9.92
N PHE A 132 -8.17 3.81 -10.83
CA PHE A 132 -7.06 3.88 -11.76
C PHE A 132 -5.86 4.57 -11.10
N GLY A 133 -4.80 3.82 -10.80
CA GLY A 133 -3.53 4.32 -10.28
C GLY A 133 -2.75 5.06 -11.36
N ASP A 134 -3.18 6.26 -11.71
CA ASP A 134 -2.66 7.08 -12.82
C ASP A 134 -1.20 7.52 -12.68
N CYS A 135 -0.65 7.55 -11.46
CA CYS A 135 0.79 7.74 -11.23
C CYS A 135 1.64 6.58 -11.78
N TRP A 136 1.05 5.38 -11.81
CA TRP A 136 1.73 4.15 -12.22
C TRP A 136 1.07 3.46 -13.43
N ASN A 137 -0.02 4.03 -13.95
CA ASN A 137 -0.69 3.63 -15.18
C ASN A 137 -1.27 2.20 -15.17
N TYR A 138 -1.87 1.77 -14.05
CA TYR A 138 -2.61 0.51 -13.97
C TYR A 138 -3.86 0.63 -13.09
N TRP A 139 -4.83 -0.25 -13.31
CA TRP A 139 -6.02 -0.34 -12.46
C TRP A 139 -5.71 -1.17 -11.21
N THR A 140 -6.10 -0.67 -10.04
CA THR A 140 -6.07 -1.39 -8.78
C THR A 140 -7.50 -1.76 -8.39
N ASP A 141 -7.70 -2.98 -7.90
CA ASP A 141 -8.99 -3.42 -7.35
C ASP A 141 -9.18 -3.01 -5.88
N ASP A 142 -8.15 -2.43 -5.27
CA ASP A 142 -8.07 -2.09 -3.84
C ASP A 142 -8.41 -3.28 -2.91
N GLY A 143 -8.13 -4.51 -3.39
CA GLY A 143 -8.22 -5.74 -2.61
C GLY A 143 -7.17 -5.81 -1.50
N LEU A 144 -6.00 -5.19 -1.74
CA LEU A 144 -5.02 -4.87 -0.70
C LEU A 144 -5.29 -3.45 -0.19
N GLY A 145 -6.25 -3.34 0.72
CA GLY A 145 -6.78 -2.08 1.23
C GLY A 145 -6.31 -1.71 2.63
N TYR A 146 -7.00 -0.74 3.24
CA TYR A 146 -6.63 -0.20 4.55
C TYR A 146 -6.57 -1.28 5.65
N PHE A 147 -7.59 -2.14 5.71
CA PHE A 147 -7.64 -3.23 6.67
C PHE A 147 -6.51 -4.24 6.47
N GLU A 148 -6.25 -4.62 5.22
CA GLU A 148 -5.22 -5.60 4.90
C GLU A 148 -3.82 -5.06 5.23
N PHE A 149 -3.53 -3.76 5.09
CA PHE A 149 -2.26 -3.19 5.54
C PHE A 149 -2.08 -3.16 7.05
N LEU A 150 -3.14 -2.85 7.79
CA LEU A 150 -3.12 -2.92 9.25
C LEU A 150 -2.87 -4.36 9.70
N GLN A 151 -3.55 -5.33 9.08
CA GLN A 151 -3.34 -6.76 9.33
C GLN A 151 -1.91 -7.20 9.01
N LEU A 152 -1.36 -6.77 7.87
CA LEU A 152 0.02 -7.08 7.48
C LEU A 152 1.02 -6.47 8.48
N SER A 153 0.80 -5.25 8.95
CA SER A 153 1.66 -4.61 9.95
C SER A 153 1.70 -5.43 11.25
N GLU A 154 0.54 -5.85 11.75
CA GLU A 154 0.43 -6.72 12.92
C GLU A 154 1.11 -8.07 12.70
N ASP A 155 0.92 -8.67 11.52
CA ASP A 155 1.51 -9.95 11.14
C ASP A 155 3.04 -9.94 11.08
N LEU A 156 3.62 -8.80 10.72
CA LEU A 156 5.06 -8.54 10.70
C LEU A 156 5.61 -8.13 12.07
N GLY A 157 4.75 -7.83 13.06
CA GLY A 157 5.16 -7.21 14.31
C GLY A 157 5.69 -5.77 14.12
N ALA A 158 5.26 -5.10 13.05
CA ALA A 158 5.70 -3.77 12.65
C ALA A 158 4.64 -2.71 12.99
N ALA A 159 5.08 -1.49 13.33
CA ALA A 159 4.17 -0.37 13.55
C ALA A 159 3.60 0.16 12.22
N PRO A 160 2.28 0.26 12.05
CA PRO A 160 1.70 0.89 10.86
C PRO A 160 1.95 2.41 10.87
N ILE A 161 2.45 2.94 9.76
CA ILE A 161 2.50 4.38 9.46
C ILE A 161 1.42 4.67 8.42
N TRP A 162 0.33 5.28 8.87
CA TRP A 162 -0.80 5.62 8.02
C TRP A 162 -0.52 6.90 7.23
N VAL A 163 -0.28 6.75 5.93
CA VAL A 163 -0.15 7.86 4.98
C VAL A 163 -1.52 8.14 4.36
N PHE A 164 -2.00 9.37 4.43
CA PHE A 164 -3.29 9.75 3.85
C PHE A 164 -3.20 11.00 2.98
N ASN A 165 -4.17 11.14 2.09
CA ASN A 165 -4.27 12.27 1.18
C ASN A 165 -4.63 13.56 1.96
N SER A 166 -3.79 14.60 1.86
CA SER A 166 -4.00 15.89 2.53
C SER A 166 -4.83 16.90 1.70
N GLY A 167 -5.69 16.40 0.80
CA GLY A 167 -6.44 17.21 -0.16
C GLY A 167 -5.62 17.66 -1.37
N LEU A 168 -4.58 16.90 -1.72
CA LEU A 168 -3.63 17.27 -2.77
C LEU A 168 -3.37 16.10 -3.70
N SER A 169 -3.14 16.42 -4.97
CA SER A 169 -2.61 15.52 -5.98
C SER A 169 -1.53 16.22 -6.80
N TYR A 170 -0.97 15.55 -7.80
CA TYR A 170 -0.02 16.22 -8.69
C TYR A 170 -0.62 17.43 -9.42
N ASN A 171 -1.90 17.36 -9.80
CA ASN A 171 -2.56 18.38 -10.62
C ASN A 171 -3.67 19.16 -9.88
N ASP A 172 -4.18 18.65 -8.77
CA ASP A 172 -5.29 19.26 -8.02
C ASP A 172 -4.86 19.67 -6.61
N GLU A 173 -5.44 20.76 -6.10
CA GLU A 173 -5.32 21.16 -4.71
C GLU A 173 -6.67 21.60 -4.16
N VAL A 174 -7.11 21.01 -3.05
CA VAL A 174 -8.29 21.44 -2.31
C VAL A 174 -7.94 22.67 -1.47
N ASP A 175 -8.70 23.74 -1.66
CA ASP A 175 -8.58 24.95 -0.83
C ASP A 175 -8.75 24.61 0.66
N THR A 176 -7.92 25.20 1.51
CA THR A 176 -7.99 25.02 2.96
C THR A 176 -9.36 25.33 3.56
N ALA A 177 -10.15 26.22 2.96
CA ALA A 177 -11.53 26.48 3.38
C ALA A 177 -12.47 25.28 3.14
N ALA A 178 -12.14 24.39 2.21
CA ALA A 178 -12.94 23.24 1.81
C ALA A 178 -12.37 21.89 2.29
N ILE A 179 -11.28 21.86 3.06
CA ILE A 179 -10.59 20.63 3.46
C ILE A 179 -11.31 19.83 4.57
N ALA A 180 -12.29 20.43 5.26
CA ALA A 180 -12.93 19.83 6.43
C ALA A 180 -13.49 18.40 6.21
N PRO A 181 -14.11 18.04 5.07
CA PRO A 181 -14.55 16.67 4.81
C PRO A 181 -13.39 15.66 4.79
N PHE A 182 -12.22 16.04 4.27
CA PHE A 182 -11.03 15.18 4.26
C PHE A 182 -10.49 14.98 5.68
N VAL A 183 -10.49 16.02 6.51
CA VAL A 183 -10.09 15.91 7.93
C VAL A 183 -10.98 14.93 8.67
N LYS A 184 -12.31 15.03 8.49
CA LYS A 184 -13.25 14.05 9.07
C LYS A 184 -12.97 12.64 8.54
N ASP A 185 -12.70 12.51 7.24
CA ASP A 185 -12.42 11.22 6.62
C ASP A 185 -11.24 10.49 7.25
N VAL A 186 -10.18 11.23 7.56
CA VAL A 186 -9.00 10.71 8.24
C VAL A 186 -9.29 10.38 9.71
N LEU A 187 -10.01 11.22 10.45
CA LEU A 187 -10.40 10.90 11.83
C LEU A 187 -11.23 9.61 11.91
N ASP A 188 -12.12 9.41 10.96
CA ASP A 188 -12.91 8.18 10.85
C ASP A 188 -12.00 6.96 10.53
N SER A 189 -10.93 7.12 9.74
CA SER A 189 -9.93 6.05 9.50
C SER A 189 -9.18 5.67 10.79
N LEU A 190 -8.83 6.68 11.61
CA LEU A 190 -8.19 6.45 12.90
C LEU A 190 -9.16 5.82 13.90
N GLU A 191 -10.45 6.18 13.87
CA GLU A 191 -11.48 5.50 14.67
C GLU A 191 -11.69 4.05 14.20
N PHE A 192 -11.63 3.78 12.89
CA PHE A 192 -11.65 2.40 12.37
C PHE A 192 -10.48 1.59 12.93
N ALA A 193 -9.27 2.13 12.92
CA ALA A 193 -8.09 1.42 13.40
C ALA A 193 -8.06 1.28 14.93
N ARG A 194 -8.36 2.36 15.68
CA ARG A 194 -8.11 2.45 17.14
C ARG A 194 -9.37 2.41 18.01
N GLY A 195 -10.54 2.67 17.44
CA GLY A 195 -11.80 2.75 18.18
C GLY A 195 -12.20 1.41 18.80
N SER A 196 -12.98 1.46 19.88
CA SER A 196 -13.57 0.25 20.48
C SER A 196 -14.47 -0.46 19.47
N ALA A 197 -14.67 -1.78 19.62
CA ALA A 197 -15.60 -2.54 18.78
C ALA A 197 -17.06 -2.04 18.83
N ASN A 198 -17.42 -1.14 19.76
CA ASN A 198 -18.74 -0.53 19.87
C ASN A 198 -18.85 0.86 19.24
N SER A 199 -17.74 1.40 18.73
CA SER A 199 -17.72 2.72 18.08
C SER A 199 -18.20 2.63 16.62
N SER A 200 -18.46 3.76 15.98
CA SER A 200 -19.04 3.79 14.63
C SER A 200 -18.15 3.06 13.63
N TRP A 201 -16.84 3.32 13.68
CA TRP A 201 -15.88 2.71 12.76
C TRP A 201 -15.18 1.48 13.35
N GLY A 202 -14.99 1.42 14.67
CA GLY A 202 -14.41 0.24 15.32
C GLY A 202 -15.34 -0.99 15.23
N SER A 203 -16.67 -0.80 15.19
CA SER A 203 -17.62 -1.89 14.96
C SER A 203 -17.52 -2.49 13.56
N LEU A 204 -17.17 -1.69 12.55
CA LEU A 204 -16.92 -2.19 11.19
C LEU A 204 -15.64 -3.03 11.14
N ARG A 205 -14.55 -2.58 11.78
CA ARG A 205 -13.32 -3.38 11.93
C ARG A 205 -13.61 -4.72 12.63
N ALA A 206 -14.38 -4.69 13.72
CA ALA A 206 -14.79 -5.89 14.44
C ALA A 206 -15.63 -6.84 13.56
N ALA A 207 -16.58 -6.31 12.78
CA ALA A 207 -17.38 -7.09 11.84
C ALA A 207 -16.56 -7.72 10.71
N MET A 208 -15.42 -7.10 10.36
CA MET A 208 -14.43 -7.64 9.42
C MET A 208 -13.53 -8.72 10.04
N GLY A 209 -13.76 -9.11 11.30
CA GLY A 209 -13.07 -10.21 11.97
C GLY A 209 -11.95 -9.78 12.91
N HIS A 210 -11.73 -8.49 13.11
CA HIS A 210 -10.67 -7.98 13.99
C HIS A 210 -11.24 -7.02 15.06
N PRO A 211 -11.71 -7.53 16.21
CA PRO A 211 -12.34 -6.70 17.24
C PRO A 211 -11.35 -5.82 18.00
N GLU A 212 -10.08 -6.21 18.07
CA GLU A 212 -9.07 -5.48 18.83
C GLU A 212 -8.57 -4.25 18.06
N PRO A 213 -8.22 -3.14 18.74
CA PRO A 213 -7.61 -1.99 18.08
C PRO A 213 -6.24 -2.29 17.48
N PHE A 214 -5.97 -1.79 16.27
CA PHE A 214 -4.61 -1.77 15.71
C PHE A 214 -3.76 -0.68 16.38
N PRO A 215 -2.46 -0.93 16.63
CA PRO A 215 -1.59 0.02 17.31
C PRO A 215 -1.02 1.08 16.36
N VAL A 216 -1.90 1.86 15.71
CA VAL A 216 -1.49 3.00 14.86
C VAL A 216 -0.87 4.09 15.71
N LYS A 217 0.46 4.22 15.62
CA LYS A 217 1.27 5.19 16.36
C LYS A 217 1.71 6.38 15.52
N TYR A 218 1.73 6.23 14.20
CA TYR A 218 2.26 7.22 13.27
C TYR A 218 1.25 7.54 12.18
N ALA A 219 1.13 8.82 11.84
CA ALA A 219 0.30 9.29 10.76
C ALA A 219 1.03 10.35 9.93
N ALA A 220 1.13 10.15 8.62
CA ALA A 220 1.77 11.06 7.69
C ALA A 220 0.74 11.87 6.90
N ILE A 221 0.89 13.19 6.94
CA ILE A 221 -0.09 14.15 6.42
C ILE A 221 0.32 14.57 5.00
N GLY A 222 -0.09 13.75 4.01
CA GLY A 222 0.24 13.92 2.58
C GLY A 222 1.39 13.02 2.10
N ASN A 223 1.93 13.33 0.93
CA ASN A 223 3.17 12.76 0.39
C ASN A 223 3.86 13.76 -0.56
N GLU A 224 5.11 14.15 -0.34
CA GLU A 224 5.84 15.08 -1.27
C GLU A 224 5.10 16.39 -1.61
N ASP A 225 4.22 16.85 -0.72
CA ASP A 225 3.27 17.95 -0.99
C ASP A 225 3.78 19.32 -0.54
N CYS A 226 4.94 19.41 0.10
CA CYS A 226 5.39 20.63 0.81
C CYS A 226 5.39 21.90 -0.07
N GLY A 227 5.69 21.77 -1.37
CA GLY A 227 5.73 22.90 -2.31
C GLY A 227 4.35 23.36 -2.80
N LYS A 228 3.26 22.69 -2.44
CA LYS A 228 1.90 22.99 -2.88
C LYS A 228 1.34 24.19 -2.13
N LYS A 229 0.57 25.02 -2.84
CA LYS A 229 0.04 26.29 -2.31
C LYS A 229 -0.78 26.08 -1.04
N PHE A 230 -1.62 25.05 -1.02
CA PHE A 230 -2.54 24.79 0.09
C PHE A 230 -2.00 23.80 1.13
N TYR A 231 -0.77 23.29 0.98
CA TYR A 231 -0.23 22.28 1.89
C TYR A 231 -0.22 22.73 3.36
N ASN A 232 0.44 23.85 3.68
CA ASN A 232 0.58 24.29 5.07
C ASN A 232 -0.80 24.54 5.72
N GLY A 233 -1.72 25.20 5.00
CA GLY A 233 -3.09 25.42 5.47
C GLY A 233 -3.84 24.12 5.73
N ASN A 234 -3.77 23.15 4.81
CA ASN A 234 -4.42 21.85 4.96
C ASN A 234 -3.78 21.05 6.10
N TYR A 235 -2.44 20.99 6.14
CA TYR A 235 -1.65 20.32 7.16
C TYR A 235 -2.09 20.76 8.56
N LEU A 236 -2.18 22.07 8.82
CA LEU A 236 -2.59 22.58 10.13
C LEU A 236 -4.02 22.16 10.51
N LYS A 237 -4.93 21.98 9.54
CA LYS A 237 -6.28 21.47 9.82
C LYS A 237 -6.26 20.01 10.24
N PHE A 238 -5.49 19.17 9.55
CA PHE A 238 -5.29 17.76 9.94
C PHE A 238 -4.55 17.65 11.27
N TYR A 239 -3.43 18.35 11.42
CA TYR A 239 -2.57 18.30 12.60
C TYR A 239 -3.37 18.63 13.87
N ASN A 240 -4.10 19.75 13.88
CA ASN A 240 -4.86 20.17 15.06
C ASN A 240 -5.97 19.17 15.40
N ALA A 241 -6.72 18.71 14.40
CA ALA A 241 -7.82 17.78 14.62
C ALA A 241 -7.34 16.40 15.11
N ILE A 242 -6.26 15.88 14.54
CA ILE A 242 -5.68 14.59 14.96
C ILE A 242 -5.04 14.73 16.34
N ARG A 243 -4.30 15.81 16.61
CA ARG A 243 -3.70 16.04 17.93
C ARG A 243 -4.75 16.16 19.04
N GLU A 244 -5.89 16.78 18.75
CA GLU A 244 -7.01 16.89 19.69
C GLU A 244 -7.64 15.52 19.99
N ALA A 245 -7.90 14.72 18.95
CA ALA A 245 -8.56 13.43 19.09
C ALA A 245 -7.64 12.29 19.57
N TYR A 246 -6.37 12.32 19.16
CA TYR A 246 -5.37 11.27 19.35
C TYR A 246 -4.00 11.88 19.71
N PRO A 247 -3.85 12.47 20.92
CA PRO A 247 -2.65 13.22 21.28
C PRO A 247 -1.36 12.39 21.27
N ASP A 248 -1.48 11.07 21.38
CA ASP A 248 -0.38 10.11 21.40
C ASP A 248 0.11 9.66 20.02
N ILE A 249 -0.63 9.96 18.93
CA ILE A 249 -0.16 9.68 17.57
C ILE A 249 0.94 10.67 17.20
N GLN A 250 2.05 10.15 16.69
CA GLN A 250 3.11 10.96 16.13
C GLN A 250 2.77 11.40 14.71
N LEU A 251 2.77 12.71 14.49
CA LEU A 251 2.39 13.34 13.22
C LEU A 251 3.62 13.69 12.39
N ILE A 252 3.64 13.20 11.16
CA ILE A 252 4.75 13.32 10.21
C ILE A 252 4.37 14.37 9.15
N SER A 253 5.16 15.43 9.06
CA SER A 253 5.11 16.42 7.98
C SER A 253 5.85 15.90 6.74
N ASN A 254 5.41 16.23 5.53
CA ASN A 254 6.15 15.96 4.29
C ASN A 254 7.03 17.13 3.83
N CYS A 255 7.22 18.13 4.67
CA CYS A 255 8.23 19.15 4.45
C CYS A 255 9.57 18.69 5.04
N ASP A 256 10.65 18.82 4.26
CA ASP A 256 11.99 18.51 4.74
C ASP A 256 12.49 19.54 5.76
N GLY A 257 12.75 19.09 6.99
CA GLY A 257 13.31 19.88 8.09
C GLY A 257 14.83 19.67 8.31
N SER A 258 15.53 18.96 7.43
CA SER A 258 16.94 18.58 7.60
C SER A 258 17.90 19.76 7.61
N SER A 259 17.56 20.82 6.85
CA SER A 259 18.41 21.99 6.61
C SER A 259 17.91 23.26 7.30
N GLY A 260 16.77 23.22 7.98
CA GLY A 260 16.17 24.37 8.64
C GLY A 260 14.88 24.02 9.39
N PRO A 261 14.41 24.89 10.29
CA PRO A 261 13.19 24.62 11.05
C PRO A 261 11.97 24.63 10.12
N LEU A 262 11.00 23.75 10.42
CA LEU A 262 9.67 23.82 9.83
C LEU A 262 8.94 25.08 10.29
N ASP A 263 8.07 25.62 9.44
CA ASP A 263 7.20 26.76 9.75
C ASP A 263 5.87 26.34 10.42
N HIS A 264 5.71 25.05 10.72
CA HIS A 264 4.53 24.44 11.34
C HIS A 264 4.96 23.34 12.33
N PRO A 265 4.10 22.97 13.30
CA PRO A 265 4.43 21.93 14.27
C PRO A 265 4.41 20.54 13.63
N ALA A 266 5.34 19.67 14.03
CA ALA A 266 5.38 18.26 13.68
C ALA A 266 6.14 17.49 14.77
N ASP A 267 5.91 16.18 14.89
CA ASP A 267 6.77 15.31 15.72
C ASP A 267 7.93 14.77 14.90
N LEU A 268 7.65 14.49 13.62
CA LEU A 268 8.60 13.98 12.64
C LEU A 268 8.43 14.73 11.32
N TYR A 269 9.47 14.69 10.50
CA TYR A 269 9.41 15.22 9.14
C TYR A 269 9.98 14.22 8.14
N ASP A 270 9.42 14.23 6.94
CA ASP A 270 9.78 13.33 5.86
C ASP A 270 11.03 13.82 5.13
N PHE A 271 11.91 12.89 4.77
CA PHE A 271 13.09 13.14 3.95
C PHE A 271 13.19 12.08 2.85
N HIS A 272 13.19 12.54 1.60
CA HIS A 272 13.27 11.67 0.41
C HIS A 272 14.57 11.91 -0.35
N VAL A 273 15.22 10.83 -0.80
CA VAL A 273 16.38 10.91 -1.67
C VAL A 273 16.47 9.75 -2.66
N TYR A 274 16.43 10.09 -3.94
CA TYR A 274 16.79 9.17 -5.03
C TYR A 274 17.98 9.72 -5.79
N ALA A 275 19.12 9.02 -5.73
CA ALA A 275 20.37 9.54 -6.26
C ALA A 275 21.21 8.44 -6.92
N ASP A 276 22.23 8.82 -7.71
CA ASP A 276 23.24 7.84 -8.15
C ASP A 276 24.08 7.36 -6.96
N ALA A 277 24.83 6.27 -7.14
CA ALA A 277 25.56 5.63 -6.06
C ALA A 277 26.61 6.55 -5.43
N LYS A 278 27.31 7.35 -6.26
CA LYS A 278 28.34 8.28 -5.78
C LYS A 278 27.74 9.38 -4.90
N THR A 279 26.60 9.92 -5.33
CA THR A 279 25.90 11.00 -4.63
C THR A 279 25.35 10.49 -3.31
N LEU A 280 24.65 9.35 -3.30
CA LEU A 280 24.08 8.81 -2.07
C LEU A 280 25.18 8.42 -1.06
N PHE A 281 26.27 7.81 -1.52
CA PHE A 281 27.44 7.53 -0.66
C PHE A 281 28.00 8.81 -0.01
N SER A 282 28.03 9.93 -0.75
CA SER A 282 28.55 11.20 -0.26
C SER A 282 27.60 11.89 0.72
N MET A 283 26.33 11.50 0.75
CA MET A 283 25.29 12.01 1.66
C MET A 283 25.30 11.37 3.05
N LYS A 284 26.27 10.50 3.36
CA LYS A 284 26.41 9.91 4.71
C LYS A 284 26.56 10.92 5.87
N ASN A 285 26.84 12.20 5.56
CA ASN A 285 26.95 13.26 6.57
C ASN A 285 25.75 14.24 6.51
N THR A 286 24.65 13.92 5.80
CA THR A 286 23.50 14.82 5.61
C THR A 286 22.98 15.37 6.93
N PHE A 287 22.83 14.51 7.95
CA PHE A 287 22.23 14.87 9.23
C PHE A 287 23.23 15.34 10.30
N ASP A 288 24.53 15.36 10.00
CA ASP A 288 25.58 15.74 10.96
C ASP A 288 25.36 17.13 11.56
N LYS A 289 24.78 18.05 10.79
CA LYS A 289 24.52 19.44 11.19
C LYS A 289 23.05 19.74 11.44
N THR A 290 22.18 18.75 11.35
CA THR A 290 20.75 18.93 11.63
C THR A 290 20.55 19.34 13.09
N SER A 291 19.55 20.18 13.33
CA SER A 291 19.21 20.66 14.67
C SER A 291 18.84 19.48 15.59
N ARG A 292 19.38 19.46 16.80
CA ARG A 292 19.02 18.47 17.85
C ARG A 292 17.79 18.88 18.66
N THR A 293 17.15 19.97 18.25
CA THR A 293 15.90 20.47 18.82
C THR A 293 14.87 20.57 17.71
N GLY A 294 13.65 20.08 17.96
CA GLY A 294 12.56 20.06 17.00
C GLY A 294 12.18 18.63 16.58
N PRO A 295 11.40 18.48 15.49
CA PRO A 295 11.01 17.17 14.98
C PRO A 295 12.21 16.37 14.48
N LYS A 296 12.16 15.04 14.62
CA LYS A 296 13.17 14.14 14.08
C LYS A 296 12.89 13.79 12.62
N ALA A 297 13.92 13.39 11.89
CA ALA A 297 13.80 12.93 10.52
C ALA A 297 13.19 11.52 10.46
N PHE A 298 12.27 11.34 9.52
CA PHE A 298 11.90 10.06 8.94
C PHE A 298 12.40 10.05 7.50
N VAL A 299 13.47 9.30 7.23
CA VAL A 299 13.97 9.09 5.86
C VAL A 299 13.06 8.10 5.14
N SER A 300 11.86 8.54 4.74
CA SER A 300 10.81 7.61 4.33
C SER A 300 10.96 7.05 2.92
N GLU A 301 11.84 7.66 2.11
CA GLU A 301 12.23 7.10 0.82
C GLU A 301 13.71 7.37 0.57
N TYR A 302 14.52 6.31 0.53
CA TYR A 302 15.87 6.40 -0.03
C TYR A 302 16.16 5.24 -0.97
N ALA A 303 16.86 5.54 -2.07
CA ALA A 303 17.47 4.50 -2.91
C ALA A 303 18.52 5.07 -3.86
N VAL A 304 19.47 4.21 -4.22
CA VAL A 304 20.18 4.37 -5.49
C VAL A 304 19.20 4.03 -6.62
N TRP A 305 19.10 4.91 -7.62
CA TRP A 305 18.12 4.75 -8.72
C TRP A 305 18.77 4.69 -10.10
N LYS A 306 17.94 4.42 -11.13
CA LYS A 306 18.33 4.34 -12.55
C LYS A 306 19.43 3.30 -12.83
N THR A 307 20.49 3.69 -13.53
CA THR A 307 21.51 2.80 -14.09
C THR A 307 22.30 2.07 -13.02
N ASP A 308 22.63 2.76 -11.93
CA ASP A 308 23.43 2.20 -10.84
C ASP A 308 22.64 1.15 -10.04
N ALA A 309 21.31 1.32 -9.98
CA ALA A 309 20.43 0.41 -9.27
C ALA A 309 20.29 -0.95 -9.99
N GLY A 310 20.16 -0.94 -11.33
CA GLY A 310 19.88 -2.14 -12.12
C GLY A 310 18.70 -2.96 -11.55
N ARG A 311 18.96 -4.24 -11.27
CA ARG A 311 18.04 -5.17 -10.55
C ARG A 311 18.49 -5.42 -9.09
N GLY A 312 19.21 -4.46 -8.51
CA GLY A 312 20.03 -4.62 -7.32
C GLY A 312 21.48 -4.89 -7.71
N THR A 313 22.38 -3.96 -7.39
CA THR A 313 23.82 -4.10 -7.63
C THR A 313 24.60 -3.96 -6.33
N LEU A 314 25.78 -4.59 -6.25
CA LEU A 314 26.68 -4.40 -5.11
C LEU A 314 27.08 -2.91 -4.95
N LEU A 315 27.22 -2.18 -6.05
CA LEU A 315 27.53 -0.75 -6.03
C LEU A 315 26.43 0.05 -5.32
N ALA A 316 25.16 -0.18 -5.68
CA ALA A 316 24.01 0.43 -5.04
C ALA A 316 23.96 0.09 -3.54
N SER A 317 24.09 -1.20 -3.20
CA SER A 317 24.05 -1.64 -1.80
C SER A 317 25.17 -1.05 -0.95
N LEU A 318 26.39 -0.89 -1.49
CA LEU A 318 27.50 -0.26 -0.77
C LEU A 318 27.27 1.24 -0.53
N ALA A 319 26.70 1.94 -1.52
CA ALA A 319 26.37 3.36 -1.38
C ALA A 319 25.24 3.59 -0.36
N GLU A 320 24.19 2.77 -0.43
CA GLU A 320 23.07 2.79 0.53
C GLU A 320 23.54 2.44 1.94
N ALA A 321 24.39 1.42 2.09
CA ALA A 321 24.97 1.07 3.39
C ALA A 321 25.79 2.24 3.99
N ALA A 322 26.60 2.92 3.17
CA ALA A 322 27.35 4.09 3.64
C ALA A 322 26.41 5.22 4.11
N PHE A 323 25.33 5.48 3.36
CA PHE A 323 24.31 6.44 3.77
C PHE A 323 23.64 6.05 5.09
N LEU A 324 23.26 4.78 5.23
CA LEU A 324 22.65 4.21 6.44
C LEU A 324 23.56 4.32 7.68
N THR A 325 24.88 4.13 7.57
CA THR A 325 25.80 4.40 8.71
C THR A 325 25.77 5.85 9.16
N GLY A 326 25.52 6.78 8.23
CA GLY A 326 25.30 8.19 8.51
C GLY A 326 24.01 8.44 9.28
N LEU A 327 22.96 7.71 8.95
CA LEU A 327 21.68 7.77 9.67
C LEU A 327 21.82 7.22 11.09
N GLU A 328 22.45 6.06 11.27
CA GLU A 328 22.69 5.49 12.62
C GLU A 328 23.51 6.42 13.49
N LYS A 329 24.61 6.98 12.95
CA LYS A 329 25.44 7.95 13.66
C LYS A 329 24.63 9.15 14.17
N ASN A 330 23.55 9.51 13.47
CA ASN A 330 22.67 10.62 13.78
C ASN A 330 21.30 10.14 14.28
N SER A 331 21.20 8.97 14.93
CA SER A 331 19.94 8.43 15.47
C SER A 331 19.33 9.26 16.60
N ASP A 332 20.10 10.23 17.13
CA ASP A 332 19.58 11.29 18.00
C ASP A 332 18.57 12.20 17.28
N VAL A 333 18.72 12.38 15.96
CA VAL A 333 17.87 13.24 15.13
C VAL A 333 17.17 12.52 13.97
N VAL A 334 17.56 11.28 13.64
CA VAL A 334 16.91 10.42 12.65
C VAL A 334 16.19 9.30 13.39
N GLU A 335 14.86 9.28 13.33
CA GLU A 335 14.03 8.29 14.03
C GLU A 335 13.83 7.02 13.20
N MET A 336 13.55 7.16 11.90
CA MET A 336 13.17 6.06 11.02
C MET A 336 13.80 6.25 9.63
N ALA A 337 14.02 5.15 8.91
CA ALA A 337 14.45 5.20 7.52
C ALA A 337 13.91 4.00 6.77
N CYS A 338 13.33 4.15 5.57
CA CYS A 338 12.96 3.03 4.70
C CYS A 338 13.41 3.13 3.24
N HIS A 339 13.84 1.97 2.72
CA HIS A 339 14.21 1.83 1.31
C HIS A 339 12.97 1.87 0.43
N ALA A 340 13.16 2.39 -0.77
CA ALA A 340 12.10 2.63 -1.70
C ALA A 340 12.52 2.29 -3.14
N PRO A 341 11.75 1.49 -3.88
CA PRO A 341 10.56 0.75 -3.47
C PRO A 341 10.84 -0.66 -2.95
N LEU A 342 9.88 -1.24 -2.21
CA LEU A 342 10.01 -2.56 -1.57
C LEU A 342 9.94 -3.76 -2.53
N PHE A 343 8.91 -3.81 -3.37
CA PHE A 343 8.65 -4.94 -4.27
C PHE A 343 8.50 -4.49 -5.71
N VAL A 344 9.02 -5.30 -6.64
CA VAL A 344 8.86 -5.12 -8.09
C VAL A 344 8.38 -6.43 -8.72
N ASN A 345 7.49 -6.32 -9.72
CA ASN A 345 7.12 -7.44 -10.57
C ASN A 345 7.93 -7.41 -11.88
N ASP A 346 8.94 -8.29 -11.99
CA ASP A 346 9.87 -8.36 -13.12
C ASP A 346 9.24 -8.92 -14.42
N ASP A 347 8.04 -9.50 -14.36
CA ASP A 347 7.35 -10.02 -15.56
C ASP A 347 6.66 -8.91 -16.36
N ILE A 348 6.33 -7.77 -15.73
CA ILE A 348 5.63 -6.64 -16.36
C ILE A 348 6.61 -5.72 -17.11
N GLU A 349 7.89 -5.64 -16.67
CA GLU A 349 8.92 -4.81 -17.33
C GLU A 349 9.18 -5.19 -18.80
N LYS A 350 8.81 -6.40 -19.22
CA LYS A 350 8.99 -6.86 -20.61
C LYS A 350 7.94 -6.34 -21.60
N LYS A 351 6.83 -5.74 -21.13
CA LYS A 351 5.67 -5.41 -21.99
C LYS A 351 5.32 -3.93 -22.09
N VAL A 352 5.84 -3.08 -21.22
CA VAL A 352 5.58 -1.62 -21.21
C VAL A 352 6.88 -0.92 -20.81
N GLU A 353 7.20 0.21 -21.44
CA GLU A 353 8.39 1.03 -21.15
C GLU A 353 8.67 1.18 -19.64
N PRO A 354 9.94 1.31 -19.23
CA PRO A 354 10.37 1.24 -17.84
C PRO A 354 9.90 2.46 -17.05
N ARG A 355 8.65 2.44 -16.61
CA ARG A 355 8.14 3.23 -15.49
C ARG A 355 7.62 2.22 -14.50
N ARG A 356 8.47 2.00 -13.50
CA ARG A 356 8.46 0.94 -12.49
C ARG A 356 7.11 0.89 -11.77
N TYR A 357 6.71 -0.27 -11.27
CA TYR A 357 5.47 -0.46 -10.52
C TYR A 357 5.84 -0.87 -9.10
N CYS A 358 5.51 -0.08 -8.09
CA CYS A 358 5.74 -0.46 -6.71
C CYS A 358 4.62 0.00 -5.78
N LEU A 359 4.16 -0.93 -4.96
CA LEU A 359 3.29 -0.71 -3.81
C LEU A 359 4.15 -0.94 -2.56
N GLN A 360 4.30 0.14 -1.78
CA GLN A 360 4.74 0.24 -0.38
C GLN A 360 6.23 0.10 -0.03
N TYR A 361 6.53 0.50 1.21
CA TYR A 361 7.84 0.73 1.80
C TYR A 361 7.93 0.05 3.17
N LEU A 362 9.01 -0.68 3.45
CA LEU A 362 9.32 -1.28 4.76
C LEU A 362 10.75 -0.96 5.14
N ALA A 363 11.01 -0.78 6.45
CA ALA A 363 12.37 -0.91 6.97
C ALA A 363 12.48 -1.14 8.48
N THR A 364 13.73 -1.39 8.84
CA THR A 364 14.30 -1.67 10.15
C THR A 364 14.59 -0.38 10.92
N LEU A 365 14.13 -0.31 12.19
CA LEU A 365 14.71 0.60 13.17
C LEU A 365 16.03 0.02 13.70
N TRP A 366 16.92 0.89 14.14
CA TRP A 366 18.10 0.55 14.91
C TRP A 366 17.70 0.63 16.38
N ASP A 367 17.95 -0.42 17.16
CA ASP A 367 17.66 -0.42 18.59
C ASP A 367 18.53 0.66 19.26
N SER A 368 17.89 1.64 19.90
CA SER A 368 18.51 2.51 20.91
C SER A 368 18.37 1.89 22.29
#